data_AF-A0A4R5E4R2-F1
#
_entry.id   AF-A0A4R5E4R2-F1
#
_cell.length_a   1.000
_cell.length_b   1.000
_cell.length_c   1.000
_cell.angle_alpha   90.00
_cell.angle_beta   90.00
_cell.angle_gamma   90.00
#
_symmetry.space_group_name_H-M   'P 1'
#
loop_
_entity.id
_entity.type
_entity.pdbx_description
1 polymer ?
#
loop_
_entity_poly.entity_id
_entity_poly.type
_entity_poly.pdbx_seq_one_letter_code
_entity_poly.pdbx_strand_id
1 'polypeptide(L)'
;MPGSVHVTTLGPHGAPPVLFVHGSTSWGDDPHYGFAAQAPLAGRFRLLLMDRRGYGGSPDAGESFPGDYLADDDDIAELPELTPEQWLQASVGSTGSPPPEASEPRLRAAGTALRERVCWEAAIPLPALRAAAFPKLVISGTWESAPEQDRERGGVPFMACARITAERVGGRHASVPGAGHWPHVEAPETLNGLLAELWHQAA
;
A
#
# COMPACT_ATOMS: atom_id res chain seq x y z
N MET A 1 18.49 -12.18 15.93
CA MET A 1 17.98 -11.44 14.74
C MET A 1 16.50 -11.77 14.63
N PRO A 2 15.58 -10.79 14.68
CA PRO A 2 14.18 -11.10 14.40
C PRO A 2 14.12 -11.73 13.01
N GLY A 3 13.47 -12.90 12.90
CA GLY A 3 13.57 -13.82 11.73
C GLY A 3 13.32 -13.15 10.38
N SER A 4 13.71 -13.83 9.30
CA SER A 4 13.47 -13.37 7.92
C SER A 4 11.98 -13.16 7.65
N VAL A 5 11.64 -12.13 6.88
CA VAL A 5 10.26 -11.90 6.40
C VAL A 5 9.83 -13.00 5.43
N HIS A 6 8.54 -13.31 5.42
CA HIS A 6 7.92 -14.21 4.44
C HIS A 6 7.82 -13.52 3.07
N VAL A 7 8.08 -14.29 2.01
CA VAL A 7 7.99 -13.82 0.62
C VAL A 7 7.41 -14.94 -0.24
N THR A 8 6.19 -14.73 -0.75
CA THR A 8 5.65 -15.56 -1.82
C THR A 8 6.36 -15.18 -3.12
N THR A 9 6.89 -16.19 -3.82
CA THR A 9 7.70 -15.95 -5.01
C THR A 9 7.13 -16.60 -6.25
N LEU A 10 6.95 -15.83 -7.32
CA LEU A 10 6.39 -16.27 -8.60
C LEU A 10 7.37 -16.02 -9.76
N GLY A 11 7.31 -16.85 -10.79
CA GLY A 11 8.13 -16.70 -12.00
C GLY A 11 9.52 -17.33 -11.91
N PRO A 12 10.31 -17.36 -13.00
CA PRO A 12 11.57 -18.09 -13.07
C PRO A 12 12.70 -17.38 -12.31
N HIS A 13 13.58 -18.15 -11.67
CA HIS A 13 14.69 -17.61 -10.85
C HIS A 13 15.64 -16.66 -11.61
N GLY A 14 15.82 -16.85 -12.91
CA GLY A 14 16.69 -16.02 -13.75
C GLY A 14 16.03 -14.77 -14.34
N ALA A 15 14.73 -14.54 -14.12
CA ALA A 15 14.07 -13.34 -14.60
C ALA A 15 14.38 -12.12 -13.70
N PRO A 16 14.25 -10.88 -14.22
CA PRO A 16 14.46 -9.68 -13.41
C PRO A 16 13.53 -9.67 -12.18
N PRO A 17 14.08 -9.45 -10.96
CA PRO A 17 13.29 -9.47 -9.74
C PRO A 17 12.49 -8.19 -9.56
N VAL A 18 11.24 -8.33 -9.10
CA VAL A 18 10.34 -7.23 -8.76
C VAL A 18 9.80 -7.46 -7.36
N LEU A 19 10.01 -6.51 -6.45
CA LEU A 19 9.48 -6.53 -5.10
C LEU A 19 8.16 -5.77 -5.02
N PHE A 20 7.14 -6.43 -4.47
CA PHE A 20 5.85 -5.84 -4.15
C PHE A 20 5.71 -5.67 -2.65
N VAL A 21 5.36 -4.48 -2.20
CA VAL A 21 5.19 -4.13 -0.79
C VAL A 21 3.75 -3.69 -0.56
N HIS A 22 2.99 -4.44 0.23
CA HIS A 22 1.56 -4.19 0.45
C HIS A 22 1.31 -3.05 1.45
N GLY A 23 0.10 -2.47 1.36
CA GLY A 23 -0.41 -1.47 2.32
C GLY A 23 -0.81 -2.07 3.66
N SER A 24 -1.54 -1.33 4.48
CA SER A 24 -2.04 -1.83 5.76
C SER A 24 -3.21 -2.82 5.55
N THR A 25 -3.54 -3.63 6.55
CA THR A 25 -4.66 -4.62 6.55
C THR A 25 -4.58 -5.82 5.59
N SER A 26 -3.46 -5.99 4.88
CA SER A 26 -3.27 -7.06 3.89
C SER A 26 -1.88 -7.72 4.02
N TRP A 27 -1.53 -8.59 3.09
CA TRP A 27 -0.22 -9.24 2.96
C TRP A 27 0.11 -9.46 1.48
N GLY A 28 1.29 -10.00 1.17
CA GLY A 28 1.86 -9.99 -0.18
C GLY A 28 0.97 -10.63 -1.25
N ASP A 29 0.52 -11.86 -1.00
CA ASP A 29 -0.31 -12.65 -1.93
C ASP A 29 -1.80 -12.70 -1.53
N ASP A 30 -2.26 -11.80 -0.66
CA ASP A 30 -3.68 -11.67 -0.31
C ASP A 30 -4.51 -11.42 -1.60
N PRO A 31 -5.49 -12.28 -1.93
CA PRO A 31 -6.28 -12.14 -3.14
C PRO A 31 -7.25 -10.97 -3.14
N HIS A 32 -7.55 -10.39 -1.97
CA HIS A 32 -8.55 -9.34 -1.84
C HIS A 32 -7.95 -7.94 -1.81
N TYR A 33 -6.80 -7.78 -1.14
CA TYR A 33 -6.19 -6.47 -0.93
C TYR A 33 -4.69 -6.43 -1.25
N GLY A 34 -4.07 -7.60 -1.46
CA GLY A 34 -2.66 -7.78 -1.81
C GLY A 34 -2.44 -7.85 -3.31
N PHE A 35 -1.35 -8.49 -3.75
CA PHE A 35 -0.91 -8.48 -5.15
C PHE A 35 -1.13 -9.80 -5.89
N ALA A 36 -2.08 -10.63 -5.46
CA ALA A 36 -2.37 -11.88 -6.15
C ALA A 36 -2.73 -11.66 -7.64
N ALA A 37 -3.43 -10.57 -7.95
CA ALA A 37 -3.85 -10.23 -9.31
C ALA A 37 -2.70 -9.81 -10.25
N GLN A 38 -1.49 -9.62 -9.72
CA GLN A 38 -0.28 -9.32 -10.50
C GLN A 38 0.43 -10.60 -10.97
N ALA A 39 -0.03 -11.80 -10.57
CA ALA A 39 0.54 -13.09 -10.96
C ALA A 39 0.83 -13.25 -12.47
N PRO A 40 0.02 -12.73 -13.42
CA PRO A 40 0.33 -12.83 -14.85
C PRO A 40 1.68 -12.23 -15.26
N LEU A 41 2.21 -11.25 -14.50
CA LEU A 41 3.54 -10.65 -14.76
C LEU A 41 4.69 -11.65 -14.52
N ALA A 42 4.44 -12.74 -13.79
CA ALA A 42 5.41 -13.78 -13.47
C ALA A 42 5.90 -14.57 -14.70
N GLY A 43 5.20 -14.47 -15.84
CA GLY A 43 5.68 -15.03 -17.11
C GLY A 43 6.95 -14.35 -17.64
N ARG A 44 7.29 -13.16 -17.13
CA ARG A 44 8.39 -12.33 -17.61
C ARG A 44 9.33 -11.84 -16.51
N PHE A 45 8.81 -11.72 -15.30
CA PHE A 45 9.51 -11.18 -14.13
C PHE A 45 9.51 -12.20 -13.00
N ARG A 46 10.47 -12.07 -12.08
CA ARG A 46 10.51 -12.82 -10.82
C ARG A 46 9.82 -11.98 -9.74
N LEU A 47 8.55 -12.26 -9.45
CA LEU A 47 7.77 -11.46 -8.50
C LEU A 47 8.04 -11.92 -7.07
N LEU A 48 8.39 -10.99 -6.19
CA LEU A 48 8.62 -11.17 -4.76
C LEU A 48 7.48 -10.44 -4.03
N LEU A 49 6.45 -11.17 -3.63
CA LEU A 49 5.31 -10.64 -2.89
C LEU A 49 5.63 -10.77 -1.41
N MET A 50 6.18 -9.71 -0.81
CA MET A 50 6.62 -9.78 0.58
C MET A 50 5.48 -9.53 1.54
N ASP A 51 5.51 -10.22 2.68
CA ASP A 51 4.71 -9.86 3.83
C ASP A 51 5.54 -8.95 4.74
N ARG A 52 5.07 -7.73 5.00
CA ARG A 52 5.71 -6.85 6.00
C ARG A 52 5.64 -7.53 7.38
N ARG A 53 6.58 -7.20 8.28
CA ARG A 53 6.54 -7.73 9.66
C ARG A 53 5.22 -7.35 10.33
N GLY A 54 4.62 -8.28 11.07
CA GLY A 54 3.27 -8.14 11.65
C GLY A 54 2.12 -8.46 10.70
N TYR A 55 2.43 -8.83 9.44
CA TYR A 55 1.44 -9.20 8.41
C TYR A 55 1.71 -10.59 7.84
N GLY A 56 0.69 -11.21 7.26
CA GLY A 56 0.80 -12.48 6.52
C GLY A 56 1.53 -13.57 7.29
N GLY A 57 2.46 -14.27 6.64
CA GLY A 57 3.36 -15.26 7.23
C GLY A 57 4.64 -14.68 7.85
N SER A 58 4.83 -13.36 7.86
CA SER A 58 6.01 -12.72 8.46
C SER A 58 5.94 -12.70 9.99
N PRO A 59 7.10 -12.73 10.68
CA PRO A 59 7.16 -12.55 12.13
C PRO A 59 6.54 -11.22 12.56
N ASP A 60 6.15 -11.14 13.83
CA ASP A 60 5.62 -9.90 14.40
C ASP A 60 6.63 -8.74 14.29
N ALA A 61 6.09 -7.53 14.21
CA ALA A 61 6.84 -6.29 14.10
C ALA A 61 7.72 -6.00 15.34
N GLY A 62 7.40 -6.62 16.48
CA GLY A 62 8.03 -6.32 17.78
C GLY A 62 7.56 -4.97 18.34
N GLU A 63 8.18 -4.54 19.45
CA GLU A 63 7.85 -3.27 20.13
C GLU A 63 8.42 -2.03 19.41
N SER A 64 9.30 -2.23 18.42
CA SER A 64 10.04 -1.15 17.76
C SER A 64 9.28 -0.54 16.58
N PHE A 65 8.13 0.07 16.83
CA PHE A 65 7.49 1.07 15.97
C PHE A 65 6.86 2.15 16.84
N PRO A 66 7.64 3.00 17.54
CA PRO A 66 7.06 4.16 18.21
C PRO A 66 6.68 5.20 17.14
N GLY A 67 5.37 5.48 17.00
CA GLY A 67 4.89 6.71 16.38
C GLY A 67 5.40 7.91 17.18
N ASP A 68 5.82 8.98 16.51
CA ASP A 68 6.45 10.13 17.16
C ASP A 68 5.41 11.27 17.27
N TYR A 69 4.55 11.16 18.29
CA TYR A 69 3.40 12.02 18.57
C TYR A 69 3.74 13.38 19.23
N LEU A 70 5.00 13.85 19.18
CA LEU A 70 5.51 14.92 20.06
C LEU A 70 4.84 16.31 19.96
N ALA A 71 3.85 16.51 19.08
CA ALA A 71 3.03 17.72 19.07
C ALA A 71 1.68 17.57 19.80
N ASP A 72 1.16 16.34 19.91
CA ASP A 72 -0.18 16.00 20.41
C ASP A 72 -0.13 14.90 21.50
N ASP A 73 1.06 14.57 22.03
CA ASP A 73 1.31 13.40 22.90
C ASP A 73 0.40 13.37 24.14
N ASP A 74 0.23 14.51 24.80
CA ASP A 74 -0.66 14.65 25.96
C ASP A 74 -2.14 14.47 25.59
N ASP A 75 -2.56 14.93 24.42
CA ASP A 75 -3.96 14.81 23.95
C ASP A 75 -4.26 13.39 23.43
N ILE A 76 -3.28 12.72 22.83
CA ILE A 76 -3.36 11.34 22.32
C ILE A 76 -3.29 10.33 23.45
N ALA A 77 -2.50 10.59 24.51
CA ALA A 77 -2.44 9.76 25.71
C ALA A 77 -3.79 9.65 26.45
N GLU A 78 -4.65 10.67 26.32
CA GLU A 78 -5.98 10.70 26.91
C GLU A 78 -7.07 10.08 26.00
N LEU A 79 -6.75 9.74 24.74
CA LEU A 79 -7.66 9.01 23.86
C LEU A 79 -7.67 7.52 24.22
N PRO A 80 -8.86 6.86 24.25
CA PRO A 80 -8.90 5.42 24.43
C PRO A 80 -8.19 4.72 23.26
N GLU A 81 -7.23 3.85 23.58
CA GLU A 81 -6.58 3.00 22.57
C GLU A 81 -7.64 2.18 21.82
N LEU A 82 -7.67 2.30 20.49
CA LEU A 82 -8.53 1.47 19.66
C LEU A 82 -8.06 0.02 19.74
N THR A 83 -9.01 -0.91 19.85
CA THR A 83 -8.67 -2.32 19.60
C THR A 83 -8.36 -2.53 18.12
N PRO A 84 -7.60 -3.58 17.72
CA PRO A 84 -7.38 -3.91 16.32
C PRO A 84 -8.69 -4.04 15.51
N GLU A 85 -9.75 -4.55 16.13
CA GLU A 85 -11.07 -4.65 15.50
C GLU A 85 -11.68 -3.27 15.28
N GLN A 86 -11.69 -2.40 16.30
CA GLN A 86 -12.19 -1.03 16.17
C GLN A 86 -11.40 -0.23 15.13
N TRP A 87 -10.08 -0.38 15.11
CA TRP A 87 -9.23 0.26 14.12
C TRP A 87 -9.52 -0.28 12.71
N LEU A 88 -9.68 -1.59 12.55
CA LEU A 88 -10.03 -2.20 11.26
C LEU A 88 -11.36 -1.65 10.72
N GLN A 89 -12.38 -1.52 11.57
CA GLN A 89 -13.66 -0.92 11.21
C GLN A 89 -13.53 0.58 10.86
N ALA A 90 -12.72 1.33 11.61
CA ALA A 90 -12.52 2.76 11.38
C ALA A 90 -11.72 3.06 10.10
N SER A 91 -10.70 2.24 9.80
CA SER A 91 -9.78 2.44 8.67
C SER A 91 -10.50 2.48 7.31
N VAL A 92 -11.55 1.68 7.14
CA VAL A 92 -12.37 1.62 5.93
C VAL A 92 -13.62 2.51 5.99
N GLY A 93 -14.06 2.88 7.19
CA GLY A 93 -15.21 3.77 7.37
C GLY A 93 -14.99 5.17 6.78
N SER A 94 -13.75 5.64 6.75
CA SER A 94 -13.39 6.93 6.14
C SER A 94 -13.51 6.96 4.61
N THR A 95 -13.39 5.79 3.96
CA THR A 95 -13.47 5.62 2.50
C THR A 95 -14.83 5.06 2.03
N GLY A 96 -15.80 4.91 2.95
CA GLY A 96 -17.13 4.34 2.68
C GLY A 96 -17.13 2.87 2.26
N SER A 97 -15.97 2.21 2.36
CA SER A 97 -15.82 0.82 1.97
C SER A 97 -16.42 -0.10 3.06
N PRO A 98 -17.07 -1.21 2.69
CA PRO A 98 -17.57 -2.15 3.68
C PRO A 98 -16.41 -2.70 4.51
N PRO A 99 -16.61 -2.91 5.83
CA PRO A 99 -15.53 -3.38 6.66
C PRO A 99 -15.10 -4.79 6.28
N PRO A 100 -13.78 -5.05 6.21
CA PRO A 100 -13.29 -6.36 5.87
C PRO A 100 -13.59 -7.34 7.01
N GLU A 101 -13.70 -8.63 6.68
CA GLU A 101 -13.91 -9.68 7.67
C GLU A 101 -12.79 -9.68 8.72
N ALA A 102 -13.16 -9.66 10.00
CA ALA A 102 -12.27 -9.65 11.15
C ALA A 102 -11.65 -11.04 11.43
N SER A 103 -11.03 -11.64 10.42
CA SER A 103 -10.30 -12.89 10.57
C SER A 103 -9.05 -12.70 11.45
N GLU A 104 -8.58 -13.75 12.12
CA GLU A 104 -7.37 -13.69 12.96
C GLU A 104 -6.16 -13.08 12.23
N PRO A 105 -5.83 -13.46 10.98
CA PRO A 105 -4.73 -12.82 10.25
C PRO A 105 -4.93 -11.33 10.02
N ARG A 106 -6.17 -10.89 9.79
CA ARG A 106 -6.49 -9.49 9.52
C ARG A 106 -6.53 -8.64 10.78
N LEU A 107 -6.98 -9.21 11.91
CA LEU A 107 -6.87 -8.57 13.22
C LEU A 107 -5.41 -8.41 13.65
N ARG A 108 -4.54 -9.39 13.35
CA ARG A 108 -3.10 -9.26 13.58
C ARG A 108 -2.48 -8.13 12.74
N ALA A 109 -2.84 -8.05 11.46
CA ALA A 109 -2.45 -6.96 10.57
C ALA A 109 -2.92 -5.59 11.08
N ALA A 110 -4.17 -5.50 11.54
CA ALA A 110 -4.74 -4.28 12.11
C ALA A 110 -4.01 -3.84 13.40
N GLY A 111 -3.67 -4.79 14.28
CA GLY A 111 -2.92 -4.50 15.51
C GLY A 111 -1.49 -4.02 15.24
N THR A 112 -0.91 -4.44 14.11
CA THR A 112 0.37 -3.88 13.63
C THR A 112 0.15 -2.46 13.09
N ALA A 113 -0.81 -2.28 12.18
CA ALA A 113 -1.09 -0.98 11.55
C ALA A 113 -1.44 0.12 12.56
N LEU A 114 -2.18 -0.22 13.62
CA LEU A 114 -2.51 0.68 14.72
C LEU A 114 -1.28 1.31 15.39
N ARG A 115 -0.13 0.61 15.36
CA ARG A 115 1.14 1.03 15.98
C ARG A 115 2.16 1.48 14.95
N GLU A 116 1.80 1.54 13.67
CA GLU A 116 2.71 2.05 12.65
C GLU A 116 2.82 3.56 12.75
N ARG A 117 4.01 4.07 12.42
CA ARG A 117 4.19 5.51 12.21
C ARG A 117 3.25 5.98 11.10
N VAL A 118 2.38 6.92 11.44
CA VAL A 118 1.45 7.54 10.50
C VAL A 118 2.19 8.25 9.36
N CYS A 119 1.59 8.26 8.17
CA CYS A 119 2.30 8.67 6.96
C CYS A 119 2.69 10.16 6.96
N TRP A 120 2.03 11.01 7.74
CA TRP A 120 2.34 12.44 7.86
C TRP A 120 3.56 12.75 8.74
N GLU A 121 4.04 11.79 9.55
CA GLU A 121 5.31 11.89 10.28
C GLU A 121 6.52 11.44 9.43
N ALA A 122 6.27 10.88 8.24
CA ALA A 122 7.35 10.41 7.38
C ALA A 122 8.07 11.59 6.71
N ALA A 123 9.34 11.81 7.09
CA ALA A 123 10.24 12.67 6.32
C ALA A 123 10.57 12.02 4.97
N ILE A 124 9.91 12.47 3.89
CA ILE A 124 10.16 11.95 2.53
C ILE A 124 11.34 12.72 1.91
N PRO A 125 12.41 12.05 1.46
CA PRO A 125 13.59 12.70 0.87
C PRO A 125 13.32 13.14 -0.58
N LEU A 126 12.37 14.07 -0.78
CA LEU A 126 11.91 14.51 -2.10
C LEU A 126 13.03 14.98 -3.04
N PRO A 127 14.04 15.77 -2.60
CA PRO A 127 15.14 16.17 -3.49
C PRO A 127 15.95 14.98 -4.00
N ALA A 128 16.22 13.99 -3.14
CA ALA A 128 16.96 12.80 -3.52
C ALA A 128 16.16 11.92 -4.48
N LEU A 129 14.85 11.74 -4.22
CA LEU A 129 13.96 11.04 -5.14
C LEU A 129 13.93 11.73 -6.50
N ARG A 130 13.76 13.06 -6.53
CA ARG A 130 13.75 13.83 -7.78
C ARG A 130 15.04 13.68 -8.58
N ALA A 131 16.19 13.65 -7.92
CA ALA A 131 17.49 13.53 -8.58
C ALA A 131 17.81 12.11 -9.05
N ALA A 132 17.09 11.08 -8.58
CA ALA A 132 17.40 9.70 -8.92
C ALA A 132 17.09 9.38 -10.39
N ALA A 133 17.98 8.64 -11.05
CA ALA A 133 17.91 8.38 -12.49
C ALA A 133 16.87 7.33 -12.90
N PHE A 134 16.39 6.50 -11.98
CA PHE A 134 15.40 5.47 -12.31
C PHE A 134 14.04 6.08 -12.67
N PRO A 135 13.29 5.47 -13.62
CA PRO A 135 11.96 5.93 -13.97
C PRO A 135 10.99 5.72 -12.81
N LYS A 136 10.05 6.65 -12.65
CA LYS A 136 9.09 6.68 -11.54
C LYS A 136 7.69 6.84 -12.10
N LEU A 137 6.77 6.04 -11.58
CA LEU A 137 5.36 6.11 -11.93
C LEU A 137 4.56 6.11 -10.63
N VAL A 138 3.66 7.09 -10.51
CA VAL A 138 2.62 7.12 -9.49
C VAL A 138 1.31 6.75 -10.17
N ILE A 139 0.56 5.82 -9.57
CA ILE A 139 -0.70 5.32 -10.13
C ILE A 139 -1.83 5.64 -9.14
N SER A 140 -2.97 6.12 -9.65
CA SER A 140 -4.20 6.26 -8.87
C SER A 140 -5.40 5.72 -9.65
N GLY A 141 -6.46 5.34 -8.96
CA GLY A 141 -7.78 5.22 -9.59
C GLY A 141 -8.33 6.60 -9.96
N THR A 142 -9.35 6.61 -10.79
CA THR A 142 -10.12 7.80 -11.19
C THR A 142 -11.33 8.06 -10.29
N TRP A 143 -11.76 7.07 -9.50
CA TRP A 143 -12.86 7.17 -8.53
C TRP A 143 -14.21 7.63 -9.12
N GLU A 144 -14.37 7.60 -10.44
CA GLU A 144 -15.54 8.09 -11.15
C GLU A 144 -16.77 7.21 -10.92
N SER A 145 -16.55 5.93 -10.59
CA SER A 145 -17.59 4.97 -10.25
C SER A 145 -17.91 4.90 -8.75
N ALA A 146 -17.13 5.59 -7.91
CA ALA A 146 -17.32 5.56 -6.46
C ALA A 146 -18.56 6.39 -6.06
N PRO A 147 -19.25 6.04 -4.96
CA PRO A 147 -20.27 6.89 -4.37
C PRO A 147 -19.75 8.33 -4.18
N GLU A 148 -20.63 9.31 -4.36
CA GLU A 148 -20.25 10.73 -4.33
C GLU A 148 -19.47 11.12 -3.07
N GLN A 149 -19.93 10.65 -1.90
CA GLN A 149 -19.28 10.90 -0.63
C GLN A 149 -17.84 10.34 -0.56
N ASP A 150 -17.60 9.17 -1.14
CA ASP A 150 -16.29 8.51 -1.12
C ASP A 150 -15.35 9.16 -2.13
N ARG A 151 -15.88 9.55 -3.28
CA ARG A 151 -15.17 10.36 -4.27
C ARG A 151 -14.75 11.70 -3.69
N GLU A 152 -15.62 12.39 -2.96
CA GLU A 152 -15.30 13.69 -2.34
C GLU A 152 -14.29 13.56 -1.20
N ARG A 153 -14.49 12.61 -0.28
CA ARG A 153 -13.66 12.48 0.93
C ARG A 153 -12.34 11.76 0.69
N GLY A 154 -12.32 10.78 -0.21
CA GLY A 154 -11.15 9.98 -0.55
C GLY A 154 -10.62 10.27 -1.95
N GLY A 155 -11.44 10.11 -2.98
CA GLY A 155 -11.00 10.15 -4.38
C GLY A 155 -10.32 11.45 -4.78
N VAL A 156 -10.94 12.61 -4.53
CA VAL A 156 -10.40 13.94 -4.83
C VAL A 156 -9.03 14.17 -4.18
N PRO A 157 -8.86 13.99 -2.85
CA PRO A 157 -7.55 14.16 -2.23
C PRO A 157 -6.53 13.12 -2.71
N PHE A 158 -6.90 11.85 -2.90
CA PHE A 158 -5.96 10.83 -3.39
C PHE A 158 -5.46 11.11 -4.80
N MET A 159 -6.33 11.50 -5.72
CA MET A 159 -5.94 11.89 -7.09
C MET A 159 -5.02 13.12 -7.08
N ALA A 160 -5.33 14.13 -6.25
CA ALA A 160 -4.47 15.31 -6.11
C ALA A 160 -3.10 14.95 -5.53
N CYS A 161 -3.05 14.13 -4.47
CA CYS A 161 -1.83 13.63 -3.87
C CYS A 161 -0.98 12.83 -4.86
N ALA A 162 -1.60 11.95 -5.66
CA ALA A 162 -0.90 11.16 -6.68
C ALA A 162 -0.20 12.06 -7.72
N ARG A 163 -0.93 13.05 -8.26
CA ARG A 163 -0.39 14.01 -9.22
C ARG A 163 0.76 14.83 -8.63
N ILE A 164 0.56 15.44 -7.46
CA ILE A 164 1.57 16.27 -6.79
C ILE A 164 2.80 15.43 -6.43
N THR A 165 2.61 14.19 -5.99
CA THR A 165 3.71 13.28 -5.69
C THR A 165 4.54 13.01 -6.93
N ALA A 166 3.90 12.67 -8.06
CA ALA A 166 4.60 12.46 -9.33
C ALA A 166 5.42 13.69 -9.74
N GLU A 167 4.83 14.88 -9.68
CA GLU A 167 5.50 16.14 -9.99
C GLU A 167 6.74 16.36 -9.09
N ARG A 168 6.59 16.17 -7.78
CA ARG A 168 7.66 16.42 -6.80
C ARG A 168 8.82 15.43 -6.94
N VAL A 169 8.53 14.14 -7.18
CA VAL A 169 9.57 13.12 -7.36
C VAL A 169 10.14 13.08 -8.79
N GLY A 170 9.66 13.94 -9.69
CA GLY A 170 10.10 13.94 -11.10
C GLY A 170 9.68 12.66 -11.84
N GLY A 171 8.52 12.10 -11.49
CA GLY A 171 7.93 10.91 -12.10
C GLY A 171 6.74 11.22 -13.01
N ARG A 172 6.21 10.17 -13.61
CA ARG A 172 4.94 10.18 -14.35
C ARG A 172 3.78 9.88 -13.41
N HIS A 173 2.59 10.36 -13.75
CA HIS A 173 1.32 9.96 -13.12
C HIS A 173 0.46 9.25 -14.16
N ALA A 174 -0.16 8.14 -13.78
CA ALA A 174 -1.18 7.46 -14.57
C ALA A 174 -2.45 7.30 -13.72
N SER A 175 -3.60 7.56 -14.32
CA SER A 175 -4.91 7.29 -13.71
C SER A 175 -5.53 6.06 -14.36
N VAL A 176 -6.12 5.18 -13.56
CA VAL A 176 -6.72 3.91 -14.01
C VAL A 176 -8.25 4.07 -14.02
N PRO A 177 -8.87 4.16 -15.21
CA PRO A 177 -10.32 4.26 -15.35
C PRO A 177 -11.06 3.10 -14.67
N GLY A 178 -12.20 3.39 -14.07
CA GLY A 178 -13.05 2.42 -13.39
C GLY A 178 -12.52 1.91 -12.05
N ALA A 179 -11.36 2.38 -11.59
CA ALA A 179 -10.77 2.03 -10.30
C ALA A 179 -10.87 3.17 -9.29
N GLY A 180 -10.96 2.81 -8.01
CA GLY A 180 -10.93 3.69 -6.85
C GLY A 180 -9.63 3.53 -6.05
N HIS A 181 -9.76 3.00 -4.83
CA HIS A 181 -8.66 2.94 -3.86
C HIS A 181 -7.62 1.85 -4.18
N TRP A 182 -8.05 0.75 -4.81
CA TRP A 182 -7.19 -0.41 -5.08
C TRP A 182 -7.10 -0.74 -6.57
N PRO A 183 -6.51 0.13 -7.42
CA PRO A 183 -6.39 -0.15 -8.86
C PRO A 183 -5.70 -1.49 -9.19
N HIS A 184 -4.87 -2.01 -8.28
CA HIS A 184 -4.19 -3.29 -8.44
C HIS A 184 -5.11 -4.50 -8.30
N VAL A 185 -6.24 -4.35 -7.63
CA VAL A 185 -7.30 -5.37 -7.49
C VAL A 185 -8.47 -5.08 -8.41
N GLU A 186 -8.88 -3.81 -8.52
CA GLU A 186 -10.09 -3.37 -9.22
C GLU A 186 -9.92 -3.38 -10.75
N ALA A 187 -8.71 -3.12 -11.25
CA ALA A 187 -8.40 -3.08 -12.69
C ALA A 187 -7.01 -3.68 -12.98
N PRO A 188 -6.79 -4.96 -12.63
CA PRO A 188 -5.46 -5.56 -12.61
C PRO A 188 -4.82 -5.64 -13.99
N GLU A 189 -5.58 -5.84 -15.07
CA GLU A 189 -5.04 -5.89 -16.43
C GLU A 189 -4.42 -4.54 -16.82
N THR A 190 -5.12 -3.43 -16.53
CA THR A 190 -4.63 -2.07 -16.82
C THR A 190 -3.40 -1.76 -15.98
N LEU A 191 -3.45 -2.06 -14.67
CA LEU A 191 -2.30 -1.85 -13.78
C LEU A 191 -1.10 -2.68 -14.21
N ASN A 192 -1.29 -3.96 -14.53
CA ASN A 192 -0.22 -4.85 -14.96
C ASN A 192 0.43 -4.35 -16.27
N GLY A 193 -0.35 -3.77 -17.19
CA GLY A 193 0.18 -3.11 -18.38
C GLY A 193 1.09 -1.93 -18.06
N LEU A 194 0.66 -1.05 -17.15
CA LEU A 194 1.45 0.11 -16.70
C LEU A 194 2.75 -0.31 -15.99
N LEU A 195 2.68 -1.32 -15.12
CA LEU A 195 3.85 -1.87 -14.43
C LEU A 195 4.85 -2.47 -15.42
N ALA A 196 4.36 -3.28 -16.36
CA ALA A 196 5.21 -3.86 -17.41
C ALA A 196 5.89 -2.74 -18.21
N GLU A 197 5.17 -1.72 -18.67
CA GLU A 197 5.74 -0.59 -19.41
C GLU A 197 6.86 0.12 -18.63
N LEU A 198 6.63 0.41 -17.35
CA LEU A 198 7.63 1.04 -16.48
C LEU A 198 8.91 0.20 -16.40
N TRP A 199 8.79 -1.11 -16.18
CA TRP A 199 9.96 -1.98 -16.01
C TRP A 199 10.72 -2.21 -17.31
N HIS A 200 10.04 -2.13 -18.47
CA HIS A 200 10.73 -2.15 -19.76
C HIS A 200 11.59 -0.92 -19.99
N GLN A 201 11.16 0.24 -19.48
CA GLN A 201 11.94 1.48 -19.57
C GLN A 201 13.14 1.50 -18.62
N ALA A 202 13.14 0.62 -17.60
CA ALA A 202 14.16 0.54 -16.57
C ALA A 202 15.23 -0.55 -16.83
N ALA A 203 14.95 -1.49 -17.74
CA ALA A 203 15.83 -2.60 -18.12
C ALA A 203 16.75 -2.21 -19.28
#